data_AF-A0A0N4ZVP0-F1
#
_entry.id   AF-A0A0N4ZVP0-F1
#
_cell.length_a   1.000
_cell.length_b   1.000
_cell.length_c   1.000
_cell.angle_alpha   90.00
_cell.angle_beta   90.00
_cell.angle_gamma   90.00
#
_symmetry.space_group_name_H-M   'P 1'
#
loop_
_entity.id
_entity.type
_entity.pdbx_description
1 polymer ?
#
loop_
_entity_poly.entity_id
_entity_poly.type
_entity_poly.pdbx_seq_one_letter_code
_entity_poly.pdbx_strand_id
1 'polypeptide(L)'
;MNTKFLIIFLLAVFSTTVFSTCYLNSITIYVSLMGTESNRQYSYSGKMYKTIADVKKAVENANTGYQISSEEVTMNSMSHQPQLRFDLIRS
;
A
#
# COMPACT_ATOMS: atom_id res chain seq x y z
N MET A 1 -37.64 -30.08 -4.88
CA MET A 1 -36.62 -29.02 -4.71
C MET A 1 -36.69 -28.07 -5.89
N ASN A 2 -37.02 -26.79 -5.65
CA ASN A 2 -37.16 -25.78 -6.70
C ASN A 2 -35.78 -25.37 -7.24
N THR A 3 -35.44 -25.80 -8.46
CA THR A 3 -34.20 -25.47 -9.18
C THR A 3 -33.89 -23.97 -9.25
N LYS A 4 -34.92 -23.13 -9.18
CA LYS A 4 -34.79 -21.66 -9.11
C LYS A 4 -34.06 -21.16 -7.86
N PHE A 5 -34.25 -21.81 -6.71
CA PHE A 5 -33.57 -21.45 -5.46
C PHE A 5 -32.08 -21.82 -5.49
N LEU A 6 -31.72 -22.92 -6.18
CA LEU A 6 -30.34 -23.37 -6.31
C LEU A 6 -29.50 -22.38 -7.11
N ILE A 7 -30.06 -21.84 -8.21
CA ILE A 7 -29.37 -20.89 -9.08
C ILE A 7 -29.11 -19.56 -8.36
N ILE A 8 -30.10 -19.06 -7.61
CA ILE A 8 -29.95 -17.82 -6.83
C ILE A 8 -28.89 -17.99 -5.74
N PHE A 9 -28.87 -19.15 -5.07
CA PHE A 9 -27.87 -19.45 -4.05
C PHE A 9 -26.45 -19.52 -4.63
N LEU A 10 -26.28 -20.14 -5.81
CA LEU A 10 -25.01 -20.18 -6.52
C LEU A 10 -24.52 -18.80 -6.94
N LEU A 11 -25.40 -17.95 -7.47
CA LEU A 11 -25.06 -16.56 -7.84
C LEU A 11 -24.61 -15.72 -6.63
N ALA A 12 -25.26 -15.89 -5.48
CA ALA A 12 -24.87 -15.21 -4.25
C ALA A 12 -23.48 -15.65 -3.75
N VAL A 13 -23.16 -16.95 -3.83
CA VAL A 13 -21.85 -17.49 -3.43
C VAL A 13 -20.73 -17.09 -4.41
N PHE A 14 -21.03 -16.98 -5.71
CA PHE A 14 -20.07 -16.44 -6.68
C PHE A 14 -19.82 -14.93 -6.48
N SER A 15 -20.85 -14.16 -6.12
CA SER A 15 -20.67 -12.73 -5.82
C SER A 15 -19.77 -12.50 -4.61
N THR A 16 -19.89 -13.29 -3.54
CA THR A 16 -19.08 -13.09 -2.33
C THR A 16 -17.62 -13.50 -2.51
N THR A 17 -17.33 -14.48 -3.37
CA THR A 17 -15.95 -14.91 -3.64
C THR A 17 -15.18 -13.92 -4.52
N VAL A 18 -15.84 -13.20 -5.44
CA VAL A 18 -15.18 -12.21 -6.31
C VAL A 18 -14.86 -10.90 -5.57
N PHE A 19 -15.71 -10.45 -4.64
CA PHE A 19 -15.40 -9.25 -3.84
C PHE A 19 -14.26 -9.47 -2.84
N SER A 20 -14.07 -10.71 -2.37
CA SER A 20 -13.01 -11.04 -1.42
C SER A 20 -11.62 -11.12 -2.06
N THR A 21 -11.51 -11.42 -3.36
CA THR A 21 -10.22 -11.51 -4.07
C THR A 21 -9.71 -10.18 -4.61
N CYS A 22 -10.56 -9.15 -4.75
CA CYS A 22 -10.14 -7.83 -5.23
C CYS A 22 -9.41 -6.97 -4.18
N TYR A 23 -9.50 -7.31 -2.88
CA TYR A 23 -8.97 -6.46 -1.81
C TYR A 23 -7.52 -6.77 -1.37
N LEU A 24 -6.90 -7.83 -1.89
CA LEU A 24 -5.61 -8.34 -1.37
C LEU A 24 -4.38 -7.96 -2.22
N ASN A 25 -4.52 -7.14 -3.27
CA ASN A 25 -3.41 -6.87 -4.19
C ASN A 25 -2.71 -5.52 -4.00
N SER A 26 -3.15 -4.68 -3.07
CA SER A 26 -2.53 -3.38 -2.81
C SER A 26 -2.10 -3.21 -1.35
N ILE A 27 -0.84 -2.83 -1.13
CA ILE A 27 -0.28 -2.51 0.19
C ILE A 27 0.12 -1.05 0.21
N THR A 28 -0.24 -0.30 1.25
CA THR A 28 0.21 1.08 1.42
C THR A 28 1.27 1.18 2.50
N ILE A 29 2.37 1.86 2.21
CA ILE A 29 3.50 2.08 3.12
C ILE A 29 3.71 3.57 3.35
N TYR A 30 3.95 3.94 4.60
CA TYR A 30 4.25 5.32 5.00
C TYR A 30 5.71 5.45 5.42
N VAL A 31 6.36 6.48 4.90
CA VAL A 31 7.74 6.86 5.19
C VAL A 31 7.73 8.26 5.79
N SER A 32 8.28 8.41 7.00
CA SER A 32 8.32 9.72 7.66
C SER A 32 9.39 10.60 7.02
N LEU A 33 9.03 11.85 6.72
CA LEU A 33 10.01 12.86 6.30
C LEU A 33 10.46 13.65 7.53
N MET A 34 11.78 13.80 7.66
CA MET A 34 12.41 14.57 8.72
C MET A 34 13.34 15.62 8.11
N GLY A 35 13.54 16.73 8.81
CA GLY A 35 14.44 17.81 8.37
C GLY A 35 13.82 18.81 7.39
N THR A 36 14.57 19.85 7.08
CA THR A 36 14.22 20.92 6.13
C THR A 36 14.64 20.56 4.71
N GLU A 37 14.23 21.33 3.69
CA GLU A 37 14.50 21.02 2.28
C GLU A 37 15.97 20.71 1.97
N SER A 38 16.92 21.38 2.63
CA SER A 38 18.36 21.18 2.45
C SER A 38 18.95 19.98 3.21
N ASN A 39 18.22 19.38 4.16
CA ASN A 39 18.66 18.24 4.96
C ASN A 39 17.52 17.23 5.17
N ARG A 40 16.73 17.01 4.13
CA ARG A 40 15.59 16.10 4.18
C ARG A 40 16.09 14.66 4.32
N GLN A 41 15.55 13.95 5.31
CA GLN A 41 15.83 12.55 5.57
C GLN A 41 14.53 11.76 5.58
N TYR A 42 14.61 10.51 5.13
CA TYR A 42 13.48 9.61 5.02
C TYR A 42 13.66 8.47 6.02
N SER A 43 12.68 8.29 6.91
CA SER A 43 12.70 7.20 7.89
C SER A 43 11.78 6.08 7.46
N TYR A 44 12.36 4.91 7.21
CA TYR A 44 11.62 3.69 6.87
C TYR A 44 12.15 2.50 7.68
N SER A 45 11.26 1.78 8.37
CA SER A 45 11.58 0.60 9.18
C SER A 45 12.73 0.84 10.18
N GLY A 46 12.80 2.03 10.79
CA GLY A 46 13.84 2.39 11.76
C GLY A 46 15.20 2.78 11.15
N LYS A 47 15.33 2.76 9.81
CA LYS A 47 16.53 3.21 9.09
C LYS A 47 16.30 4.60 8.50
N MET A 48 17.37 5.40 8.46
CA MET A 48 17.37 6.73 7.85
C MET A 48 18.04 6.70 6.48
N TYR A 49 17.41 7.35 5.51
CA TYR A 49 17.85 7.44 4.13
C TYR A 49 17.98 8.90 3.73
N LYS A 50 19.02 9.23 2.97
CA LYS A 50 19.28 10.62 2.52
C LYS A 50 18.54 10.96 1.23
N THR A 51 18.23 9.96 0.42
CA THR A 51 17.56 10.15 -0.86
C THR A 51 16.28 9.34 -0.94
N ILE A 52 15.33 9.84 -1.73
CA ILE A 52 14.09 9.12 -2.02
C ILE A 52 14.35 7.81 -2.78
N ALA A 53 15.36 7.80 -3.66
CA ALA A 53 15.72 6.61 -4.43
C ALA A 53 16.18 5.45 -3.53
N ASP A 54 16.98 5.76 -2.51
CA ASP A 54 17.43 4.74 -1.55
C ASP A 54 16.26 4.16 -0.73
N VAL A 55 15.29 5.01 -0.37
CA VAL A 55 14.08 4.56 0.35
C VAL A 55 13.21 3.67 -0.55
N LYS A 56 13.04 4.03 -1.83
CA LYS A 56 12.27 3.21 -2.78
C LYS A 56 12.87 1.83 -2.95
N LYS A 57 14.19 1.75 -3.14
CA LYS A 57 14.89 0.47 -3.23
C LYS A 57 14.75 -0.35 -1.94
N ALA A 58 14.77 0.30 -0.78
CA ALA A 58 14.54 -0.38 0.49
C ALA A 58 13.11 -0.91 0.63
N VAL A 59 12.12 -0.13 0.18
CA VAL A 59 10.71 -0.54 0.13
C VAL A 59 10.53 -1.73 -0.80
N GLU A 60 11.04 -1.69 -2.02
CA GLU A 60 10.96 -2.80 -2.97
C GLU A 60 11.65 -4.06 -2.45
N ASN A 61 12.86 -3.93 -1.89
CA ASN A 61 13.59 -5.06 -1.32
C ASN A 61 12.88 -5.69 -0.12
N ALA A 62 12.22 -4.89 0.72
CA ALA A 62 11.49 -5.37 1.89
C ALA A 62 10.15 -6.03 1.53
N ASN A 63 9.54 -5.64 0.40
CA ASN A 63 8.23 -6.10 -0.05
C ASN A 63 8.37 -6.95 -1.31
N THR A 64 9.09 -8.06 -1.20
CA THR A 64 9.33 -8.97 -2.32
C THR A 64 8.02 -9.40 -2.98
N GLY A 65 7.96 -9.31 -4.31
CA GLY A 65 6.74 -9.58 -5.08
C GLY A 65 5.78 -8.40 -5.21
N TYR A 66 6.17 -7.21 -4.74
CA TYR A 66 5.42 -5.98 -4.96
C TYR A 66 6.30 -4.91 -5.64
N GLN A 67 5.67 -4.06 -6.43
CA GLN A 67 6.27 -2.90 -7.08
C GLN A 67 5.53 -1.62 -6.65
N ILE A 68 6.25 -0.50 -6.57
CA ILE A 68 5.65 0.80 -6.25
C ILE A 68 4.79 1.25 -7.42
N SER A 69 3.50 1.46 -7.21
CA SER A 69 2.55 1.96 -8.22
C SER A 69 2.37 3.47 -8.15
N SER A 70 2.41 4.05 -6.94
CA SER A 70 2.21 5.48 -6.73
C SER A 70 3.11 6.00 -5.59
N GLU A 71 3.41 7.29 -5.66
CA GLU A 71 4.09 8.04 -4.62
C GLU A 71 3.35 9.36 -4.40
N GLU A 72 2.95 9.62 -3.16
CA GLU A 72 2.28 10.85 -2.78
C GLU A 72 2.87 11.43 -1.49
N VAL A 73 3.02 12.76 -1.44
CA VAL A 73 3.31 13.45 -0.19
C VAL A 73 1.98 13.72 0.51
N THR A 74 1.85 13.19 1.71
CA THR A 74 0.66 13.29 2.56
C THR A 74 1.02 13.93 3.89
N MET A 75 0.02 14.40 4.63
CA MET A 75 0.20 14.94 5.97
C MET A 75 -0.29 13.91 6.98
N ASN A 76 0.54 13.54 7.96
CA ASN A 76 0.09 12.73 9.07
C ASN A 76 -0.84 13.57 9.95
N SER A 77 -2.12 13.22 10.02
CA SER A 77 -3.11 13.99 10.79
C SER A 77 -2.85 14.01 12.30
N MET A 78 -2.10 13.06 12.84
CA MET A 78 -1.76 13.03 14.26
C MET A 78 -0.55 13.90 14.58
N SER A 79 0.55 13.74 13.84
CA SER A 79 1.79 14.47 14.11
C SER A 79 1.89 15.81 13.37
N HIS A 80 1.00 16.09 12.42
CA HIS A 80 1.03 17.24 11.51
C HIS A 80 2.36 17.36 10.73
N GLN A 81 3.04 16.23 10.54
CA GLN A 81 4.29 16.14 9.81
C GLN A 81 4.07 15.54 8.41
N PRO A 82 4.84 15.98 7.40
CA PRO A 82 4.78 15.38 6.07
C PRO A 82 5.25 13.92 6.09
N GLN A 83 4.56 13.08 5.33
CA GLN A 83 4.86 11.66 5.13
C GLN A 83 4.78 11.33 3.64
N LEU A 84 5.63 10.41 3.19
CA LEU A 84 5.55 9.84 1.87
C LEU A 84 4.72 8.56 1.95
N ARG A 85 3.69 8.50 1.12
CA ARG A 85 2.84 7.35 0.95
C ARG A 85 3.24 6.66 -0.34
N PHE A 86 3.61 5.40 -0.24
CA PHE A 86 3.82 4.50 -1.37
C PHE A 86 2.68 3.50 -1.43
N ASP A 87 1.94 3.48 -2.52
CA ASP A 87 1.08 2.34 -2.80
C ASP A 87 1.88 1.31 -3.60
N LEU A 88 1.74 0.06 -3.19
CA LEU A 88 2.40 -1.10 -3.77
C LEU A 88 1.35 -1.99 -4.41
N ILE A 89 1.68 -2.53 -5.57
CA ILE A 89 0.87 -3.56 -6.25
C ILE A 89 1.70 -4.81 -6.45
N ARG A 90 1.04 -5.97 -6.42
CA ARG A 90 1.71 -7.23 -6.72
C ARG A 90 2.31 -7.20 -8.13
N SER A 91 3.59 -7.57 -8.23
CA SER A 91 4.33 -7.65 -9.50
C SER A 91 4.07 -8.95 -10.26
#